data_AF-A0A3C1C829-F1
#
_entry.id   AF-A0A3C1C829-F1
#
_cell.length_a   1.000
_cell.length_b   1.000
_cell.length_c   1.000
_cell.angle_alpha   90.00
_cell.angle_beta   90.00
_cell.angle_gamma   90.00
#
_symmetry.space_group_name_H-M   'P 1'
#
loop_
_entity.id
_entity.type
_entity.pdbx_description
1 polymer ?
#
loop_
_entity_poly.entity_id
_entity_poly.type
_entity_poly.pdbx_seq_one_letter_code
_entity_poly.pdbx_strand_id
1 'polypeptide(L)' 'IMLLMVLESIGLKVEAGSAVAAAYAMILGIDALLDMGRTCLNVTGDLVGTSIVCKTEKELDLSKWK' A
#
# COMPACT_ATOMS: atom_id res chain seq x y z
N ILE A 1 3.44 8.47 8.73
CA ILE A 1 2.67 9.72 8.51
C ILE A 1 1.27 9.45 7.95
N MET A 2 1.11 8.75 6.80
CA MET A 2 -0.23 8.50 6.23
C MET A 2 -1.21 7.79 7.16
N LEU A 3 -0.80 6.71 7.83
CA LEU A 3 -1.67 6.02 8.79
C LEU A 3 -2.13 6.94 9.94
N LEU A 4 -1.24 7.80 10.44
CA LEU A 4 -1.55 8.73 11.53
C LEU A 4 -2.58 9.78 11.08
N MET A 5 -2.43 10.34 9.87
CA MET A 5 -3.41 11.26 9.29
C MET A 5 -4.79 10.61 9.10
N VAL A 6 -4.84 9.34 8.70
CA VAL A 6 -6.12 8.61 8.52
C VAL A 6 -6.79 8.31 9.85
N LEU A 7 -6.04 7.96 10.89
CA LEU A 7 -6.61 7.74 12.23
C LEU A 7 -7.21 9.04 12.80
N GLU A 8 -6.51 10.16 12.65
CA GLU A 8 -7.01 11.46 13.08
C GLU A 8 -8.27 11.89 12.32
N SER A 9 -8.38 11.61 11.00
CA SER A 9 -9.54 12.00 10.20
C SER A 9 -10.84 11.29 10.59
N ILE A 10 -10.75 10.11 11.21
CA ILE A 10 -11.90 9.35 11.73
C ILE A 10 -12.08 9.51 13.25
N GLY A 11 -11.38 10.48 13.87
CA GLY A 11 -11.52 10.82 15.28
C GLY A 11 -10.72 9.93 16.25
N LEU A 12 -9.84 9.07 15.74
CA LEU A 12 -8.94 8.25 16.56
C LEU A 12 -7.62 8.99 16.79
N LYS A 13 -7.57 9.77 17.86
CA LYS A 13 -6.38 10.55 18.22
C LYS A 13 -5.27 9.66 18.78
N VAL A 14 -4.07 9.79 18.21
CA VAL A 14 -2.86 9.08 18.65
C VAL A 14 -2.18 9.90 19.75
N GLU A 15 -2.80 9.96 20.93
CA GLU A 15 -2.26 10.68 22.09
C GLU A 15 -1.44 9.74 22.99
N ALA A 16 -0.33 10.23 23.55
CA ALA A 16 0.54 9.43 24.41
C ALA A 16 -0.25 8.86 25.62
N GLY A 17 -0.11 7.55 25.85
CA GLY A 17 -0.83 6.84 26.92
C GLY A 17 -2.26 6.39 26.55
N SER A 18 -2.77 6.75 25.38
CA SER A 18 -4.05 6.23 24.88
C SER A 18 -3.94 4.79 24.37
N ALA A 19 -5.06 4.06 24.36
CA ALA A 19 -5.14 2.74 23.74
C ALA A 19 -4.81 2.77 22.24
N VAL A 20 -5.14 3.88 21.55
CA VAL A 20 -4.86 4.08 20.13
C VAL A 20 -3.35 4.20 19.89
N ALA A 21 -2.62 4.92 20.76
CA ALA A 21 -1.16 5.03 20.65
C ALA A 21 -0.46 3.68 20.91
N ALA A 22 -0.95 2.88 21.86
CA ALA A 22 -0.42 1.53 22.06
C ALA A 22 -0.64 0.63 20.83
N ALA A 23 -1.83 0.66 20.23
CA ALA A 23 -2.14 -0.07 19.01
C ALA A 23 -1.27 0.40 17.82
N TYR A 24 -1.11 1.71 17.66
CA TYR A 24 -0.27 2.29 16.62
C TYR A 24 1.20 1.85 16.77
N ALA A 25 1.73 1.85 17.99
CA ALA A 25 3.10 1.39 18.27
C ALA A 25 3.31 -0.10 17.93
N MET A 26 2.32 -0.95 18.18
CA MET A 26 2.39 -2.37 17.79
C MET A 26 2.50 -2.55 16.28
N ILE A 27 1.73 -1.79 15.50
CA ILE A 27 1.78 -1.83 14.04
C ILE A 27 3.12 -1.27 13.55
N LEU A 28 3.58 -0.16 14.15
CA LEU A 28 4.89 0.44 13.82
C LEU A 28 6.05 -0.54 14.04
N GLY A 29 5.95 -1.39 15.06
CA GLY A 29 6.95 -2.43 15.36
C GLY A 29 7.14 -3.47 14.25
N ILE A 30 6.15 -3.68 13.39
CA ILE A 30 6.21 -4.59 12.24
C ILE A 30 6.15 -3.87 10.88
N ASP A 31 6.22 -2.54 10.87
CA ASP A 31 6.00 -1.73 9.66
C ASP A 31 6.96 -2.11 8.53
N ALA A 32 8.22 -2.47 8.84
CA ALA A 32 9.18 -2.90 7.82
C ALA A 32 8.73 -4.16 7.04
N LEU A 33 8.12 -5.14 7.72
CA LEU A 33 7.59 -6.34 7.07
C LEU A 33 6.37 -5.99 6.20
N LEU A 34 5.47 -5.17 6.75
CA LEU A 34 4.27 -4.72 6.04
C LEU A 34 4.61 -3.84 4.84
N ASP A 35 5.66 -3.02 4.93
CA ASP A 35 6.13 -2.12 3.88
C ASP A 35 6.69 -2.88 2.69
N MET A 36 7.43 -3.98 2.92
CA MET A 36 7.87 -4.85 1.83
C MET A 36 6.69 -5.40 1.03
N GLY A 37 5.64 -5.86 1.72
CA GLY A 37 4.41 -6.33 1.09
C GLY A 37 3.70 -5.21 0.31
N ARG A 38 3.53 -4.03 0.95
CA ARG A 38 2.94 -2.84 0.34
C ARG A 38 3.67 -2.44 -0.94
N THR A 39 5.00 -2.36 -0.90
CA THR A 39 5.83 -1.95 -2.04
C THR A 39 5.72 -2.95 -3.20
N CYS A 40 5.79 -4.25 -2.90
CA CYS A 40 5.65 -5.31 -3.91
C CYS A 40 4.30 -5.24 -4.63
N LEU A 41 3.21 -5.10 -3.87
CA LEU A 41 1.86 -5.05 -4.42
C LEU A 41 1.61 -3.77 -5.23
N ASN A 42 2.14 -2.63 -4.80
CA ASN A 42 2.02 -1.37 -5.55
C ASN A 42 2.67 -1.48 -6.93
N VAL A 43 3.93 -1.93 -6.99
CA VAL A 43 4.65 -2.10 -8.27
C VAL A 43 3.98 -3.17 -9.14
N THR A 44 3.48 -4.25 -8.54
CA THR A 44 2.71 -5.27 -9.28
C THR A 44 1.45 -4.67 -9.89
N GLY A 45 0.73 -3.83 -9.14
CA GLY A 45 -0.42 -3.09 -9.64
C GLY A 45 -0.10 -2.19 -10.83
N ASP A 46 1.03 -1.48 -10.78
CA ASP A 46 1.52 -0.65 -11.88
C ASP A 46 1.77 -1.47 -13.15
N LEU A 47 2.42 -2.64 -13.02
CA LEU A 47 2.69 -3.55 -14.14
C LEU A 47 1.39 -4.15 -14.71
N VAL A 48 0.45 -4.51 -13.84
CA VAL A 48 -0.87 -5.03 -14.26
C VAL A 48 -1.63 -3.95 -15.03
N GLY A 49 -1.73 -2.74 -14.48
CA GLY A 49 -2.38 -1.62 -15.14
C GLY A 49 -1.75 -1.29 -16.49
N THR A 50 -0.41 -1.24 -16.54
CA THR A 50 0.35 -1.04 -17.78
C THR A 50 0.04 -2.13 -18.81
N SER A 51 0.07 -3.39 -18.40
CA SER A 51 -0.20 -4.53 -19.29
C SER A 51 -1.63 -4.49 -19.84
N ILE A 52 -2.61 -4.14 -19.00
CA ILE A 52 -4.01 -3.99 -19.42
C ILE A 52 -4.12 -2.86 -20.46
N VAL A 53 -3.60 -1.67 -20.17
CA VAL A 53 -3.67 -0.52 -21.07
C VAL A 53 -2.95 -0.81 -22.39
N CYS A 54 -1.72 -1.36 -22.35
CA CYS A 54 -1.01 -1.75 -23.56
C CYS A 54 -1.79 -2.78 -24.39
N LYS A 55 -2.48 -3.73 -23.74
CA LYS A 55 -3.30 -4.72 -24.44
C LYS A 55 -4.51 -4.07 -25.12
N THR A 56 -5.21 -3.15 -24.45
CA THR A 56 -6.39 -2.48 -25.01
C THR A 56 -6.02 -1.53 -26.15
N GLU A 57 -4.89 -0.84 -26.04
CA GLU A 57 -4.35 0.04 -27.08
C GLU A 57 -3.63 -0.73 -28.22
N LYS A 58 -3.57 -2.07 -28.14
CA LYS A 58 -2.87 -2.96 -29.11
C LYS A 58 -1.35 -2.73 -29.20
N GLU A 59 -0.76 -2.14 -28.17
CA GLU A 59 0.68 -1.87 -28.04
C GLU A 59 1.44 -2.98 -27.28
N LEU A 60 0.73 -3.96 -26.71
CA LEU A 60 1.36 -5.09 -26.02
C LEU A 60 1.87 -6.15 -27.01
N ASP A 61 3.17 -6.44 -26.99
CA ASP A 61 3.77 -7.55 -27.76
C ASP A 61 3.30 -8.91 -27.22
N LEU A 62 2.30 -9.48 -27.89
CA LEU A 62 1.70 -10.77 -27.54
C LEU A 62 2.61 -11.96 -27.82
N SER A 63 3.70 -11.79 -28.59
CA SER A 63 4.66 -12.88 -28.80
C SER A 63 5.37 -13.29 -27.51
N LYS A 64 5.47 -12.37 -26.53
CA LYS A 64 6.04 -12.62 -25.19
C LYS A 64 5.13 -13.43 -24.27
N TRP A 65 3.89 -13.71 -24.69
CA TRP A 65 2.85 -14.39 -23.91
C TRP A 65 2.42 -15.74 -24.50
N LYS A 66 3.23 -16.27 -25.42
CA LYS A 66 3.04 -17.59 -26.02
C LYS A 66 3.76 -18.68 -25.23
#